data_AF-A0A561SM31-F1
#
_entry.id   AF-A0A561SM31-F1
#
_cell.length_a   1.000
_cell.length_b   1.000
_cell.length_c   1.000
_cell.angle_alpha   90.00
_cell.angle_beta   90.00
_cell.angle_gamma   90.00
#
_symmetry.space_group_name_H-M   'P 1'
#
loop_
_entity.id
_entity.type
_entity.pdbx_description
1 polymer ?
#
loop_
_entity_poly.entity_id
_entity_poly.type
_entity_poly.pdbx_seq_one_letter_code
_entity_poly.pdbx_strand_id
1 'polypeptide(L)' 'MDTTITTGWWMCTGCGVEAELPVAATAGCEVPCPDCAEPMTERWRWDAVAA' A
#
# COMPACT_ATOMS: atom_id res chain seq x y z
N MET A 1 -2.67 11.91 20.42
CA MET A 1 -1.91 10.81 19.80
C MET A 1 -2.24 10.89 18.33
N ASP A 2 -1.33 11.44 17.53
CA ASP A 2 -1.51 11.58 16.08
C ASP A 2 -1.34 10.21 15.43
N THR A 3 -2.44 9.47 15.36
CA THR A 3 -2.51 8.19 14.67
C THR A 3 -2.69 8.45 13.16
N THR A 4 -1.77 9.20 12.56
CA THR A 4 -1.80 9.38 11.10
C THR A 4 -1.35 8.07 10.46
N ILE A 5 -2.23 7.43 9.69
CA ILE A 5 -1.90 6.22 8.94
C ILE A 5 -0.75 6.56 7.96
N THR A 6 0.46 6.11 8.26
CA THR A 6 1.65 6.38 7.43
C THR A 6 1.93 5.31 6.39
N THR A 7 1.42 4.09 6.58
CA THR A 7 1.65 2.92 5.70
C THR A 7 0.34 2.19 5.38
N GLY A 8 0.28 1.60 4.19
CA GLY A 8 -0.86 0.84 3.68
C GLY A 8 -0.37 -0.39 2.90
N TRP A 9 -1.24 -1.37 2.76
CA TRP A 9 -0.95 -2.61 2.04
C TRP A 9 -1.40 -2.53 0.58
N TRP A 10 -0.46 -2.81 -0.31
CA TRP A 10 -0.64 -2.81 -1.75
C TRP A 10 -0.48 -4.23 -2.27
N MET A 11 -1.28 -4.61 -3.26
CA MET A 11 -1.14 -5.89 -3.93
C MET A 11 -1.08 -5.70 -5.44
N CYS A 12 -0.12 -6.34 -6.08
CA CYS A 12 -0.06 -6.41 -7.53
C CYS A 12 -1.23 -7.24 -8.09
N THR A 13 -1.94 -6.70 -9.07
CA THR A 13 -3.05 -7.41 -9.73
C THR A 13 -2.59 -8.52 -10.68
N GLY A 14 -1.31 -8.49 -11.08
CA GLY A 14 -0.73 -9.45 -12.01
C GLY A 14 -0.13 -10.66 -11.32
N CYS A 15 0.90 -10.43 -10.50
CA CYS A 15 1.62 -11.51 -9.81
C CYS A 15 1.06 -11.86 -8.42
N GLY A 16 0.21 -11.01 -7.85
CA GLY A 16 -0.36 -11.21 -6.50
C GLY A 16 0.59 -10.90 -5.35
N VAL A 17 1.79 -10.37 -5.60
CA VAL A 17 2.72 -9.91 -4.55
C VAL A 17 2.07 -8.81 -3.73
N GLU A 18 2.21 -8.92 -2.41
CA GLU A 18 1.76 -7.94 -1.43
C GLU A 18 2.97 -7.17 -0.89
N ALA A 19 2.86 -5.85 -0.79
CA ALA A 19 3.89 -4.99 -0.22
C ALA A 19 3.28 -3.92 0.69
N GLU A 20 3.95 -3.66 1.81
CA GLU A 20 3.63 -2.53 2.69
C GLU A 20 4.35 -1.28 2.17
N LEU A 21 3.59 -0.23 1.87
CA LEU A 21 4.11 0.99 1.29
C LEU A 21 3.60 2.23 2.03
N PRO A 22 4.35 3.35 2.01
CA PRO A 22 3.93 4.57 2.67
C PRO A 22 2.76 5.23 1.93
N VAL A 23 1.63 5.45 2.59
CA VAL A 23 0.44 6.05 1.97
C VAL A 23 0.76 7.45 1.42
N ALA A 24 1.60 8.23 2.09
CA ALA A 24 2.00 9.55 1.62
C ALA A 24 2.77 9.52 0.27
N ALA A 25 3.49 8.42 -0.01
CA ALA A 25 4.25 8.26 -1.24
C ALA A 25 3.39 7.64 -2.37
N THR A 26 2.33 6.92 -2.02
CA THR A 26 1.52 6.15 -2.96
C THR A 26 0.12 6.72 -3.18
N ALA A 27 -0.34 7.64 -2.33
CA ALA A 27 -1.63 8.29 -2.45
C ALA A 27 -1.70 9.12 -3.75
N GLY A 28 -2.57 8.69 -4.67
CA GLY A 28 -2.77 9.35 -5.97
C GLY A 28 -1.68 9.03 -7.00
N CYS A 29 -0.72 8.15 -6.67
CA CYS A 29 0.33 7.71 -7.58
C CYS A 29 0.12 6.23 -7.96
N GLU A 30 0.37 5.90 -9.23
CA GLU A 30 0.44 4.50 -9.65
C GLU A 30 1.76 3.89 -9.18
N VAL A 31 1.68 2.82 -8.39
CA VAL A 31 2.84 2.11 -7.88
C VAL A 31 3.10 0.88 -8.75
N PRO A 32 4.26 0.78 -9.44
CA PRO A 32 4.61 -0.42 -10.19
C PRO A 32 5.11 -1.52 -9.24
N CYS A 33 4.74 -2.76 -9.53
CA CYS A 33 5.25 -3.93 -8.82
C CYS A 33 6.75 -4.14 -9.11
N PRO A 34 7.60 -4.39 -8.11
CA PRO A 34 9.02 -4.63 -8.33
C PRO A 34 9.31 -5.91 -9.13
N ASP A 35 8.41 -6.89 -9.12
CA ASP A 35 8.60 -8.19 -9.76
C ASP A 35 8.12 -8.24 -11.22
N CYS A 36 6.95 -7.65 -11.52
CA CYS A 36 6.36 -7.71 -12.86
C CYS A 36 6.05 -6.35 -13.49
N ALA A 37 6.40 -5.24 -12.80
CA ALA A 37 6.13 -3.87 -13.23
C ALA A 37 4.65 -3.51 -13.45
N GLU A 38 3.72 -4.42 -13.14
CA GLU A 38 2.28 -4.16 -13.22
C GLU A 38 1.80 -3.27 -12.07
N PRO A 39 0.73 -2.49 -12.28
CA PRO A 39 0.22 -1.59 -11.26
C PRO A 39 -0.23 -2.37 -10.02
N MET A 40 0.22 -1.90 -8.86
CA MET A 40 -0.24 -2.37 -7.57
C MET A 40 -1.50 -1.59 -7.20
N THR A 41 -2.50 -2.31 -6.69
CA THR A 41 -3.73 -1.73 -6.15
C THR A 41 -3.68 -1.74 -4.63
N GLU A 42 -4.09 -0.64 -4.02
CA GLU A 42 -4.27 -0.56 -2.57
C GLU A 42 -5.34 -1.57 -2.12
N ARG A 43 -4.97 -2.50 -1.24
CA ARG A 43 -5.89 -3.50 -0.69
C ARG A 43 -6.49 -3.01 0.61
N TRP A 44 -5.68 -2.69 1.61
CA TRP A 44 -6.11 -2.29 2.96
C TRP A 44 -5.21 -1.22 3.56
N ARG A 45 -5.81 -0.22 4.19
CA ARG A 45 -5.14 0.71 5.11
C ARG A 45 -5.35 0.18 6.51
N TRP A 46 -4.29 -0.09 7.27
CA TRP A 46 -4.48 -0.39 8.69
C TRP A 46 -4.86 0.91 9.42
N ASP A 47 -6.10 0.98 9.89
CA ASP A 47 -6.42 1.77 11.07
C ASP A 47 -5.64 1.12 12.22
N ALA A 48 -4.62 1.80 12.75
CA ALA A 48 -3.89 1.28 13.90
C ALA A 48 -4.90 1.09 15.04
N VAL A 49 -5.21 -0.17 15.35
CA VAL A 49 -6.09 -0.53 16.46
C VAL A 49 -5.54 0.12 17.73
N ALA A 50 -6.29 1.09 18.25
CA ALA A 50 -6.07 1.64 19.57
C ALA A 50 -6.22 0.50 20.59
N ALA A 51 -5.12 0.19 21.28
CA ALA A 51 -5.09 -0.71 22.42
C ALA A 51 -5.73 -0.08 23.66
#